data_AF-A0A9X1SJ01-F1
#
_entry.id   AF-A0A9X1SJ01-F1
#
_cell.length_a   1.000
_cell.length_b   1.000
_cell.length_c   1.000
_cell.angle_alpha   90.00
_cell.angle_beta   90.00
_cell.angle_gamma   90.00
#
_symmetry.space_group_name_H-M   'P 1'
#
loop_
_entity.id
_entity.type
_entity.pdbx_description
1 polymer ?
#
loop_
_entity_poly.entity_id
_entity_poly.type
_entity_poly.pdbx_seq_one_letter_code
_entity_poly.pdbx_strand_id
1 'polypeptide(L)'
;MSELLSRRASPGWLLSGMLRQREAAVILGPSRCLKTSLAVDLCAALASGGEFLGEFAAEQAFRVGFVGGEAAQVAVTSLAERRGDLAALEQIVWAFNLVEPGGAVNGHRLSDWIARNQLEVVLIDAADLTPMTRRAEAAQLRAIADCCLAVGATPIICCRTRKELKPRAMDAADLADAPCGAIARQWLLVNRRDAFEPGSGRHRLWLNFGASSGRSGQWGVDIKEDAEVDSAAAQWEATIRDVASVELEAAEVEAQTLADRLWWRLRCVIQQIDPANATKLKIRELSGMSGGKFGVTWDRMVADGEIVLANGGTSKEPHYRLIDLAEKIARGPVHSPAVEEMEDAAESSPPEKKSQSSPLVAEKSYESSPPAESSGGWVSYTTAELLALSNSDQKKTAPSPVQSARNGPRRRGKRKKRKR
;
A
#
# COMPACT_ATOMS: atom_id res chain seq x y z
N MET A 1 -36.52 -18.78 18.46
CA MET A 1 -35.61 -18.86 17.29
C MET A 1 -36.34 -18.48 16.00
N SER A 2 -37.49 -19.09 15.66
CA SER A 2 -38.25 -18.78 14.44
C SER A 2 -38.69 -17.32 14.31
N GLU A 3 -39.13 -16.66 15.39
CA GLU A 3 -39.47 -15.23 15.38
C GLU A 3 -38.25 -14.31 15.13
N LEU A 4 -37.07 -14.74 15.58
CA LEU A 4 -35.80 -14.02 15.39
C LEU A 4 -35.31 -14.13 13.95
N LEU A 5 -35.58 -15.27 13.29
CA LEU A 5 -35.24 -15.51 11.88
C LEU A 5 -36.26 -14.87 10.93
N SER A 6 -37.55 -14.84 11.28
CA SER A 6 -38.61 -14.27 10.43
C SER A 6 -38.57 -12.74 10.35
N ARG A 7 -37.97 -12.06 11.34
CA ARG A 7 -37.75 -10.59 11.32
C ARG A 7 -36.49 -10.17 10.57
N ARG A 8 -35.70 -11.12 10.07
CA ARG A 8 -34.37 -10.85 9.51
C ARG A 8 -34.46 -10.58 8.01
N ALA A 9 -34.97 -9.41 7.64
CA ALA A 9 -34.65 -8.87 6.32
C ALA A 9 -33.14 -8.57 6.33
N SER A 10 -32.36 -9.25 5.48
CA SER A 10 -30.96 -8.90 5.30
C SER A 10 -30.92 -7.46 4.77
N PRO A 11 -30.23 -6.52 5.46
CA PRO A 11 -30.07 -5.18 4.92
C PRO A 11 -29.41 -5.26 3.55
N GLY A 12 -29.84 -4.39 2.63
CA GLY A 12 -29.23 -4.25 1.30
C GLY A 12 -27.75 -3.87 1.41
N TRP A 13 -27.02 -4.02 0.31
CA TRP A 13 -25.65 -3.57 0.22
C TRP A 13 -25.61 -2.08 -0.16
N LEU A 14 -24.55 -1.41 0.27
CA LEU A 14 -24.11 -0.14 -0.31
C LEU A 14 -23.10 -0.45 -1.40
N LEU A 15 -22.05 -1.19 -1.01
CA LEU A 15 -21.05 -1.78 -1.89
C LEU A 15 -21.11 -3.28 -1.73
N SER A 16 -21.33 -4.00 -2.83
CA SER A 16 -21.55 -5.46 -2.80
C SER A 16 -20.40 -6.17 -2.12
N GLY A 17 -20.69 -6.73 -0.94
CA GLY A 17 -19.73 -7.48 -0.18
C GLY A 17 -18.72 -6.71 0.67
N MET A 18 -18.85 -5.39 0.73
CA MET A 18 -17.95 -4.53 1.49
C MET A 18 -18.71 -3.74 2.54
N LEU A 19 -19.78 -3.03 2.14
CA LEU A 19 -20.57 -2.18 3.03
C LEU A 19 -22.07 -2.46 2.94
N ARG A 20 -22.77 -2.48 4.07
CA ARG A 20 -24.22 -2.72 4.19
C ARG A 20 -24.98 -1.46 4.59
N GLN A 21 -26.23 -1.39 4.18
CA GLN A 21 -27.17 -0.36 4.61
C GLN A 21 -27.55 -0.54 6.08
N ARG A 22 -27.91 0.57 6.75
CA ARG A 22 -28.44 0.62 8.13
C ARG A 22 -27.51 0.06 9.21
N GLU A 23 -26.22 -0.04 8.91
CA GLU A 23 -25.17 -0.41 9.88
C GLU A 23 -24.12 0.71 9.91
N ALA A 24 -23.73 1.16 11.10
CA ALA A 24 -22.70 2.20 11.21
C ALA A 24 -21.34 1.70 10.71
N ALA A 25 -20.77 2.44 9.76
CA ALA A 25 -19.46 2.19 9.19
C ALA A 25 -18.43 3.21 9.69
N VAL A 26 -17.16 2.82 9.68
CA VAL A 26 -16.06 3.75 9.95
C VAL A 26 -14.96 3.63 8.90
N ILE A 27 -14.34 4.76 8.55
CA ILE A 27 -13.08 4.80 7.82
C ILE A 27 -12.00 5.17 8.84
N LEU A 28 -11.23 4.21 9.32
CA LEU A 28 -10.25 4.41 10.38
C LEU A 28 -8.83 4.42 9.81
N GLY A 29 -8.01 5.38 10.21
CA GLY A 29 -6.59 5.41 9.83
C GLY A 29 -5.81 6.55 10.47
N PRO A 30 -4.47 6.53 10.41
CA PRO A 30 -3.61 7.59 10.94
C PRO A 30 -3.89 8.98 10.35
N SER A 31 -3.22 10.00 10.88
CA SER A 31 -3.29 11.34 10.28
C SER A 31 -2.76 11.29 8.84
N ARG A 32 -3.38 12.05 7.94
CA ARG A 32 -2.89 12.23 6.56
C ARG A 32 -2.71 10.91 5.77
N CYS A 33 -3.60 9.94 5.96
CA CYS A 33 -3.66 8.69 5.16
C CYS A 33 -4.83 8.67 4.15
N LEU A 34 -5.20 9.83 3.60
CA LEU A 34 -6.24 9.99 2.57
C LEU A 34 -7.68 9.58 2.96
N LYS A 35 -8.02 9.51 4.26
CA LYS A 35 -9.40 9.18 4.69
C LYS A 35 -10.47 10.06 4.04
N THR A 36 -10.26 11.38 4.02
CA THR A 36 -11.18 12.34 3.42
C THR A 36 -11.30 12.12 1.91
N SER A 37 -10.18 11.89 1.21
CA SER A 37 -10.18 11.58 -0.22
C SER A 37 -10.92 10.29 -0.54
N LEU A 38 -10.67 9.23 0.23
CA LEU A 38 -11.41 7.96 0.13
C LEU A 38 -12.89 8.13 0.44
N ALA A 39 -13.26 9.00 1.39
CA ALA A 39 -14.65 9.31 1.68
C ALA A 39 -15.33 10.04 0.51
N VAL A 40 -14.65 11.00 -0.12
CA VAL A 40 -15.16 11.70 -1.31
C VAL A 40 -15.33 10.73 -2.49
N ASP A 41 -14.35 9.86 -2.72
CA ASP A 41 -14.42 8.81 -3.73
C ASP A 41 -15.61 7.87 -3.48
N LEU A 42 -15.81 7.45 -2.23
CA LEU A 42 -16.94 6.64 -1.80
C LEU A 42 -18.28 7.38 -1.97
N CYS A 43 -18.34 8.67 -1.65
CA CYS A 43 -19.54 9.48 -1.89
C CYS A 43 -19.91 9.47 -3.38
N ALA A 44 -18.93 9.72 -4.25
CA ALA A 44 -19.17 9.80 -5.69
C ALA A 44 -19.64 8.45 -6.25
N ALA A 45 -19.01 7.34 -5.84
CA ALA A 45 -19.43 6.00 -6.20
C ALA A 45 -20.87 5.70 -5.76
N LEU A 46 -21.22 6.00 -4.50
CA LEU A 46 -22.55 5.76 -3.97
C LEU A 46 -23.61 6.69 -4.57
N ALA A 47 -23.28 7.95 -4.84
CA ALA A 47 -24.22 8.91 -5.43
C ALA A 47 -24.57 8.54 -6.86
N SER A 48 -23.55 8.20 -7.67
CA SER A 48 -23.74 7.84 -9.08
C SER A 48 -24.21 6.39 -9.30
N GLY A 49 -24.04 5.51 -8.32
CA GLY A 49 -24.16 4.06 -8.54
C GLY A 49 -22.96 3.45 -9.29
N GLY A 50 -21.83 4.17 -9.35
CA GLY A 50 -20.60 3.72 -9.97
C GLY A 50 -19.71 2.89 -9.06
N GLU A 51 -18.40 2.99 -9.24
CA GLU A 51 -17.40 2.16 -8.55
C GLU A 51 -16.57 2.97 -7.56
N PHE A 52 -16.45 2.45 -6.34
CA PHE A 52 -15.49 2.93 -5.36
C PHE A 52 -14.10 2.35 -5.69
N LEU A 53 -13.10 3.22 -5.77
CA LEU A 53 -11.73 2.89 -6.21
C LEU A 53 -11.64 2.17 -7.57
N GLY A 54 -12.63 2.39 -8.44
CA GLY A 54 -12.69 1.78 -9.78
C GLY A 54 -12.92 0.26 -9.80
N GLU A 55 -13.32 -0.35 -8.68
CA GLU A 55 -13.48 -1.80 -8.56
C GLU A 55 -14.74 -2.19 -7.77
N PHE A 56 -15.04 -1.48 -6.69
CA PHE A 56 -16.13 -1.84 -5.79
C PHE A 56 -17.44 -1.15 -6.21
N ALA A 57 -18.21 -1.81 -7.07
CA ALA A 57 -19.49 -1.31 -7.56
C ALA A 57 -20.52 -1.08 -6.43
N ALA A 58 -21.16 0.09 -6.46
CA ALA A 58 -22.35 0.36 -5.69
C ALA A 58 -23.53 -0.47 -6.21
N GLU A 59 -24.41 -0.92 -5.32
CA GLU A 59 -25.58 -1.72 -5.72
C GLU A 59 -26.58 -0.90 -6.55
N GLN A 60 -26.64 0.40 -6.28
CA GLN A 60 -27.46 1.39 -6.97
C GLN A 60 -26.95 2.80 -6.63
N ALA A 61 -27.52 3.82 -7.27
CA ALA A 61 -27.37 5.20 -6.85
C ALA A 61 -28.13 5.46 -5.52
N PHE A 62 -27.52 6.21 -4.61
CA PHE A 62 -28.08 6.56 -3.30
C PHE A 62 -28.14 8.09 -3.13
N ARG A 63 -29.07 8.58 -2.30
CA ARG A 63 -29.02 9.96 -1.82
C ARG A 63 -27.93 10.10 -0.77
N VAL A 64 -26.79 10.65 -1.18
CA VAL A 64 -25.58 10.76 -0.35
C VAL A 64 -25.43 12.18 0.17
N GLY A 65 -25.15 12.31 1.47
CA GLY A 65 -24.68 13.55 2.05
C GLY A 65 -23.26 13.44 2.58
N PHE A 66 -22.51 14.53 2.48
CA PHE A 66 -21.19 14.66 3.09
C PHE A 66 -21.20 15.77 4.14
N VAL A 67 -20.71 15.46 5.34
CA VAL A 67 -20.56 16.40 6.44
C VAL A 67 -19.08 16.55 6.77
N GLY A 68 -18.57 17.78 6.73
CA GLY A 68 -17.19 18.11 7.10
C GLY A 68 -17.12 19.39 7.91
N GLY A 69 -15.94 19.71 8.43
CA GLY A 69 -15.65 21.04 8.97
C GLY A 69 -15.39 22.06 7.85
N GLU A 70 -15.43 23.34 8.18
CA GLU A 70 -15.12 24.44 7.24
C GLU A 70 -13.71 24.29 6.64
N ALA A 71 -12.74 23.82 7.43
CA ALA A 71 -11.37 23.57 6.96
C ALA A 71 -11.29 22.44 5.92
N ALA A 72 -12.23 21.48 5.95
CA ALA A 72 -12.28 20.40 4.98
C ALA A 72 -12.82 20.87 3.62
N GLN A 73 -13.56 21.98 3.55
CA GLN A 73 -14.19 22.45 2.31
C GLN A 73 -13.17 22.65 1.18
N VAL A 74 -12.06 23.34 1.44
CA VAL A 74 -11.02 23.58 0.43
C VAL A 74 -10.42 22.27 -0.08
N ALA A 75 -10.08 21.36 0.84
CA ALA A 75 -9.50 20.07 0.48
C ALA A 75 -10.47 19.22 -0.34
N VAL A 76 -11.74 19.19 0.05
CA VAL A 76 -12.81 18.46 -0.63
C VAL A 76 -13.09 19.04 -2.02
N THR A 77 -13.15 20.36 -2.17
CA THR A 77 -13.31 21.01 -3.49
C THR A 77 -12.16 20.65 -4.42
N SER A 78 -10.91 20.76 -3.97
CA SER A 78 -9.77 20.38 -4.80
C SER A 78 -9.74 18.89 -5.15
N LEU A 79 -10.25 18.01 -4.27
CA LEU A 79 -10.40 16.58 -4.55
C LEU A 79 -11.50 16.31 -5.58
N ALA A 80 -12.62 17.03 -5.46
CA ALA A 80 -13.73 16.96 -6.40
C ALA A 80 -13.29 17.35 -7.82
N GLU A 81 -12.52 18.43 -7.95
CA GLU A 81 -11.96 18.89 -9.23
C GLU A 81 -11.04 17.83 -9.86
N ARG A 82 -10.15 17.21 -9.07
CA ARG A 82 -9.20 16.19 -9.56
C ARG A 82 -9.86 14.87 -9.99
N ARG A 83 -11.03 14.54 -9.44
CA ARG A 83 -11.72 13.30 -9.82
C ARG A 83 -12.31 13.35 -11.23
N GLY A 84 -12.58 14.54 -11.77
CA GLY A 84 -13.09 14.74 -13.13
C GLY A 84 -14.56 14.35 -13.36
N ASP A 85 -15.15 13.53 -12.49
CA ASP A 85 -16.57 13.14 -12.54
C ASP A 85 -17.45 14.13 -11.76
N LEU A 86 -17.60 15.34 -12.33
CA LEU A 86 -18.39 16.42 -11.72
C LEU A 86 -19.87 16.05 -11.57
N ALA A 87 -20.41 15.24 -12.50
CA ALA A 87 -21.82 14.85 -12.48
C ALA A 87 -22.18 14.01 -11.25
N ALA A 88 -21.32 13.08 -10.83
CA ALA A 88 -21.52 12.34 -9.58
C ALA A 88 -21.42 13.25 -8.35
N LEU A 89 -20.54 14.25 -8.40
CA LEU A 89 -20.27 15.15 -7.27
C LEU A 89 -21.39 16.18 -7.04
N GLU A 90 -22.08 16.58 -8.11
CA GLU A 90 -23.27 17.44 -8.06
C GLU A 90 -24.47 16.76 -7.37
N GLN A 91 -24.50 15.43 -7.34
CA GLN A 91 -25.55 14.65 -6.67
C GLN A 91 -25.34 14.53 -5.16
N ILE A 92 -24.18 14.93 -4.66
CA ILE A 92 -23.85 14.88 -3.23
C ILE A 92 -24.38 16.14 -2.55
N VAL A 93 -25.08 15.96 -1.43
CA VAL A 93 -25.48 17.08 -0.58
C VAL A 93 -24.36 17.40 0.40
N TRP A 94 -23.70 18.54 0.19
CA TRP A 94 -22.57 18.99 1.01
C TRP A 94 -23.02 19.82 2.21
N ALA A 95 -22.40 19.59 3.37
CA ALA A 95 -22.65 20.37 4.57
C ALA A 95 -21.38 20.60 5.40
N PHE A 96 -20.86 21.83 5.35
CA PHE A 96 -19.64 22.24 6.06
C PHE A 96 -19.90 23.08 7.32
N ASN A 97 -21.17 23.34 7.64
CA ASN A 97 -21.61 24.22 8.73
C ASN A 97 -22.58 23.54 9.72
N LEU A 98 -22.68 22.20 9.67
CA LEU A 98 -23.53 21.43 10.58
C LEU A 98 -22.86 21.15 11.93
N VAL A 99 -21.55 21.34 12.02
CA VAL A 99 -20.80 21.11 13.25
C VAL A 99 -19.99 22.34 13.58
N GLU A 100 -20.13 22.82 14.81
CA GLU A 100 -19.31 23.91 15.33
C GLU A 100 -17.92 23.37 15.66
N PRO A 101 -16.83 24.06 15.29
CA PRO A 101 -15.47 23.65 15.62
C PRO A 101 -15.29 23.43 17.13
N GLY A 102 -14.85 22.24 17.53
CA GLY A 102 -14.68 21.87 18.94
C GLY A 102 -15.98 21.70 19.75
N GLY A 103 -17.14 21.83 19.11
CA GLY A 103 -18.46 21.65 19.69
C GLY A 103 -19.01 20.24 19.53
N ALA A 104 -20.06 19.93 20.30
CA ALA A 104 -20.85 18.72 20.08
C ALA A 104 -21.67 18.88 18.79
N VAL A 105 -21.81 17.80 18.01
CA VAL A 105 -22.73 17.81 16.85
C VAL A 105 -24.15 18.08 17.34
N ASN A 106 -24.79 19.08 16.74
CA ASN A 106 -26.20 19.33 16.99
C ASN A 106 -27.03 18.26 16.28
N GLY A 107 -27.33 17.18 17.02
CA GLY A 107 -28.05 16.02 16.49
C GLY A 107 -29.40 16.37 15.85
N HIS A 108 -30.11 17.38 16.37
CA HIS A 108 -31.36 17.85 15.75
C HIS A 108 -31.12 18.47 14.37
N ARG A 109 -30.13 19.37 14.24
CA ARG A 109 -29.80 19.96 12.94
C ARG A 109 -29.34 18.92 11.92
N LEU A 110 -28.59 17.91 12.37
CA LEU A 110 -28.18 16.79 11.53
C LEU A 110 -29.39 15.95 11.08
N SER A 111 -30.28 15.57 12.00
CA SER A 111 -31.53 14.85 11.69
C SER A 111 -32.40 15.62 10.71
N ASP A 112 -32.62 16.91 10.95
CA ASP A 112 -33.44 17.77 10.09
C ASP A 112 -32.83 17.93 8.70
N TRP A 113 -31.49 18.02 8.61
CA TRP A 113 -30.80 18.06 7.33
C TRP A 113 -30.92 16.73 6.57
N ILE A 114 -30.77 15.60 7.25
CA ILE A 114 -30.96 14.27 6.65
C ILE A 114 -32.40 14.10 6.15
N ALA A 115 -33.40 14.42 6.98
CA ALA A 115 -34.81 14.26 6.63
C ALA A 115 -35.23 15.18 5.47
N ARG A 116 -34.80 16.45 5.47
CA ARG A 116 -35.13 17.41 4.40
C ARG A 116 -34.57 16.98 3.05
N ASN A 117 -33.36 16.43 3.02
CA ASN A 117 -32.71 15.97 1.79
C ASN A 117 -32.97 14.48 1.51
N GLN A 118 -33.71 13.80 2.38
CA GLN A 118 -34.03 12.38 2.31
C GLN A 118 -32.79 11.49 2.10
N LEU A 119 -31.70 11.79 2.83
CA LEU A 119 -30.43 11.09 2.64
C LEU A 119 -30.52 9.64 3.12
N GLU A 120 -29.90 8.75 2.34
CA GLU A 120 -29.82 7.31 2.63
C GLU A 120 -28.46 6.93 3.21
N VAL A 121 -27.42 7.70 2.85
CA VAL A 121 -26.05 7.52 3.35
C VAL A 121 -25.50 8.88 3.74
N VAL A 122 -24.84 8.94 4.90
CA VAL A 122 -24.18 10.17 5.37
C VAL A 122 -22.74 9.84 5.71
N LEU A 123 -21.82 10.44 4.95
CA LEU A 123 -20.39 10.38 5.19
C LEU A 123 -19.98 11.57 6.04
N ILE A 124 -19.23 11.33 7.12
CA ILE A 124 -18.88 12.35 8.10
C ILE A 124 -17.38 12.35 8.30
N ASP A 125 -16.71 13.44 7.92
CA ASP A 125 -15.32 13.64 8.26
C ASP A 125 -15.20 14.22 9.68
N ALA A 126 -14.82 13.36 10.63
CA ALA A 126 -14.73 13.74 12.03
C ALA A 126 -13.42 14.45 12.41
N ALA A 127 -12.54 14.76 11.45
CA ALA A 127 -11.24 15.37 11.71
C ALA A 127 -11.34 16.64 12.59
N ASP A 128 -12.30 17.51 12.27
CA ASP A 128 -12.54 18.77 12.98
C ASP A 128 -13.58 18.65 14.11
N LEU A 129 -14.21 17.48 14.23
CA LEU A 129 -15.31 17.24 15.16
C LEU A 129 -14.84 16.67 16.51
N THR A 130 -13.53 16.53 16.69
CA THR A 130 -13.00 15.71 17.77
C THR A 130 -12.83 16.51 19.08
N PRO A 131 -13.53 16.15 20.16
CA PRO A 131 -13.40 16.82 21.46
C PRO A 131 -12.08 16.45 22.15
N MET A 132 -11.73 17.17 23.23
CA MET A 132 -10.42 17.04 23.88
C MET A 132 -10.15 15.70 24.61
N THR A 133 -11.15 14.81 24.79
CA THR A 133 -10.97 13.54 25.51
C THR A 133 -11.54 12.32 24.76
N ARG A 134 -10.90 11.15 24.94
CA ARG A 134 -11.34 9.84 24.38
C ARG A 134 -12.81 9.55 24.63
N ARG A 135 -13.26 9.79 25.87
CA ARG A 135 -14.62 9.43 26.29
C ARG A 135 -15.66 10.34 25.65
N ALA A 136 -15.37 11.65 25.59
CA ALA A 136 -16.24 12.60 24.92
C ALA A 136 -16.33 12.30 23.42
N GLU A 137 -15.21 11.98 22.78
CA GLU A 137 -15.16 11.62 21.36
C GLU A 137 -16.01 10.38 21.07
N ALA A 138 -15.81 9.30 21.80
CA ALA A 138 -16.61 8.09 21.64
C ALA A 138 -18.11 8.32 21.88
N ALA A 139 -18.47 9.19 22.85
CA ALA A 139 -19.87 9.54 23.11
C ALA A 139 -20.49 10.37 21.97
N GLN A 140 -19.73 11.33 21.44
CA GLN A 140 -20.16 12.16 20.31
C GLN A 140 -20.31 11.33 19.04
N LEU A 141 -19.34 10.49 18.71
CA LEU A 141 -19.42 9.59 17.56
C LEU A 141 -20.64 8.66 17.64
N ARG A 142 -20.95 8.16 18.84
CA ARG A 142 -22.18 7.37 19.06
C ARG A 142 -23.45 8.20 18.83
N ALA A 143 -23.52 9.40 19.42
CA ALA A 143 -24.69 10.27 19.24
C ALA A 143 -24.93 10.61 17.76
N ILE A 144 -23.86 10.84 17.00
CA ILE A 144 -23.93 11.07 15.55
C ILE A 144 -24.46 9.84 14.82
N ALA A 145 -23.88 8.66 15.08
CA ALA A 145 -24.30 7.42 14.43
C ALA A 145 -25.77 7.08 14.74
N ASP A 146 -26.17 7.19 16.01
CA ASP A 146 -27.54 6.93 16.46
C ASP A 146 -28.53 7.92 15.82
N CYS A 147 -28.14 9.20 15.70
CA CYS A 147 -28.92 10.23 15.01
C CYS A 147 -29.20 9.86 13.55
N CYS A 148 -28.17 9.49 12.77
CA CYS A 148 -28.33 9.07 11.38
C CYS A 148 -29.23 7.83 11.26
N LEU A 149 -28.99 6.81 12.10
CA LEU A 149 -29.74 5.55 12.06
C LEU A 149 -31.21 5.75 12.45
N ALA A 150 -31.52 6.65 13.39
CA ALA A 150 -32.88 6.93 13.82
C ALA A 150 -33.76 7.51 12.71
N VAL A 151 -33.16 8.24 11.75
CA VAL A 151 -33.85 8.77 10.56
C VAL A 151 -33.71 7.86 9.33
N GLY A 152 -33.13 6.67 9.51
CA GLY A 152 -33.01 5.64 8.46
C GLY A 152 -31.79 5.77 7.55
N ALA A 153 -30.89 6.72 7.80
CA ALA A 153 -29.66 6.90 7.03
C ALA A 153 -28.51 6.04 7.57
N THR A 154 -27.64 5.58 6.68
CA THR A 154 -26.44 4.79 7.03
C THR A 154 -25.26 5.72 7.31
N PRO A 155 -24.75 5.81 8.55
CA PRO A 155 -23.60 6.66 8.84
C PRO A 155 -22.28 5.97 8.46
N ILE A 156 -21.38 6.70 7.81
CA ILE A 156 -19.99 6.29 7.55
C ILE A 156 -19.07 7.38 8.09
N ILE A 157 -18.27 7.07 9.11
CA ILE A 157 -17.54 8.11 9.86
C ILE A 157 -16.03 7.95 9.70
N CYS A 158 -15.37 8.99 9.19
CA CYS A 158 -13.91 9.03 9.14
C CYS A 158 -13.36 9.29 10.54
N CYS A 159 -12.54 8.37 11.03
CA CYS A 159 -11.98 8.40 12.36
C CYS A 159 -10.45 8.34 12.28
N ARG A 160 -9.79 9.03 13.22
CA ARG A 160 -8.34 8.95 13.36
C ARG A 160 -7.92 7.85 14.33
N THR A 161 -6.77 7.25 14.09
CA THR A 161 -6.10 6.45 15.13
C THR A 161 -5.58 7.37 16.22
N ARG A 162 -5.34 6.82 17.42
CA ARG A 162 -4.77 7.58 18.55
C ARG A 162 -3.30 7.93 18.37
N LYS A 163 -2.59 7.02 17.73
CA LYS A 163 -1.15 7.05 17.57
C LYS A 163 -0.86 7.04 16.09
N GLU A 164 0.20 7.75 15.72
CA GLU A 164 0.82 7.52 14.44
C GLU A 164 1.25 6.05 14.38
N LEU A 165 0.74 5.35 13.38
CA LEU A 165 1.07 3.96 13.13
C LEU A 165 2.19 3.91 12.11
N LYS A 166 3.13 2.99 12.32
CA LYS A 166 4.09 2.66 11.27
C LYS A 166 3.34 2.08 10.06
N PRO A 167 3.91 2.20 8.84
CA PRO A 167 3.34 1.54 7.68
C PRO A 167 3.18 0.04 7.91
N ARG A 168 1.93 -0.43 7.90
CA ARG A 168 1.50 -1.83 7.99
C ARG A 168 0.00 -1.93 7.78
N ALA A 169 -0.50 -3.11 7.44
CA ALA A 169 -1.92 -3.38 7.45
C ALA A 169 -2.48 -3.19 8.87
N MET A 170 -3.64 -2.53 8.97
CA MET A 170 -4.38 -2.36 10.21
C MET A 170 -5.30 -3.55 10.45
N ASP A 171 -5.57 -3.85 11.72
CA ASP A 171 -6.39 -4.99 12.14
C ASP A 171 -7.51 -4.59 13.12
N ALA A 172 -8.27 -5.58 13.58
CA ALA A 172 -9.36 -5.37 14.52
C ALA A 172 -8.89 -4.85 15.90
N ALA A 173 -7.63 -5.08 16.29
CA ALA A 173 -7.09 -4.55 17.55
C ALA A 173 -6.86 -3.04 17.45
N ASP A 174 -6.42 -2.55 16.29
CA ASP A 174 -6.33 -1.12 16.02
C ASP A 174 -7.71 -0.43 16.10
N LEU A 175 -8.74 -1.08 15.53
CA LEU A 175 -10.12 -0.61 15.64
C LEU A 175 -10.63 -0.62 17.08
N ALA A 176 -10.34 -1.66 17.85
CA ALA A 176 -10.75 -1.78 19.25
C ALA A 176 -10.13 -0.69 20.15
N ASP A 177 -8.91 -0.24 19.85
CA ASP A 177 -8.30 0.89 20.60
C ASP A 177 -8.78 2.28 20.11
N ALA A 178 -9.43 2.35 18.95
CA ALA A 178 -9.96 3.61 18.43
C ALA A 178 -11.21 4.07 19.21
N PRO A 179 -11.42 5.39 19.37
CA PRO A 179 -12.67 5.96 19.94
C PRO A 179 -13.95 5.45 19.25
N CYS A 180 -13.86 5.18 17.95
CA CYS A 180 -14.97 4.73 17.10
C CYS A 180 -15.22 3.22 17.14
N GLY A 181 -14.35 2.42 17.78
CA GLY A 181 -14.49 0.96 17.81
C GLY A 181 -15.81 0.47 18.41
N ALA A 182 -16.39 1.24 19.34
CA ALA A 182 -17.65 0.88 19.98
C ALA A 182 -18.90 1.12 19.12
N ILE A 183 -18.78 1.82 17.99
CA ILE A 183 -19.89 2.10 17.06
C ILE A 183 -19.73 1.36 15.73
N ALA A 184 -18.50 0.99 15.35
CA ALA A 184 -18.20 0.33 14.10
C ALA A 184 -18.86 -1.05 14.02
N ARG A 185 -19.92 -1.16 13.23
CA ARG A 185 -20.51 -2.46 12.84
C ARG A 185 -19.85 -3.01 11.59
N GLN A 186 -19.28 -2.11 10.80
CA GLN A 186 -18.45 -2.36 9.64
C GLN A 186 -17.33 -1.30 9.58
N TRP A 187 -16.24 -1.61 8.88
CA TRP A 187 -15.04 -0.78 8.87
C TRP A 187 -14.28 -0.86 7.55
N LEU A 188 -13.62 0.25 7.23
CA LEU A 188 -12.54 0.39 6.26
C LEU A 188 -11.32 0.90 7.02
N LEU A 189 -10.33 0.05 7.26
CA LEU A 189 -9.09 0.41 7.94
C LEU A 189 -8.03 0.74 6.88
N VAL A 190 -7.48 1.94 6.98
CA VAL A 190 -6.57 2.51 5.99
C VAL A 190 -5.28 2.92 6.66
N ASN A 191 -4.16 2.42 6.14
CA ASN A 191 -2.83 2.85 6.55
C ASN A 191 -1.89 2.82 5.36
N ARG A 192 -0.72 3.45 5.48
CA ARG A 192 0.28 3.42 4.41
C ARG A 192 0.99 2.07 4.35
N ARG A 193 1.40 1.66 3.15
CA ARG A 193 2.34 0.55 2.93
C ARG A 193 3.78 1.04 3.02
N ASP A 194 4.03 2.24 2.49
CA ASP A 194 5.33 2.90 2.47
C ASP A 194 5.27 4.31 3.11
N ALA A 195 6.42 4.84 3.49
CA ALA A 195 6.51 6.25 3.88
C ALA A 195 6.07 7.15 2.72
N PHE A 196 5.38 8.25 3.03
CA PHE A 196 5.01 9.22 2.00
C PHE A 196 6.24 9.96 1.49
N GLU A 197 6.39 10.01 0.17
CA GLU A 197 7.38 10.83 -0.50
C GLU A 197 6.76 12.18 -0.90
N PRO A 198 7.14 13.30 -0.26
CA PRO A 198 6.60 14.62 -0.58
C PRO A 198 6.82 14.99 -2.05
N GLY A 199 5.79 15.53 -2.71
CA GLY A 199 5.85 15.93 -4.11
C GLY A 199 5.62 14.81 -5.12
N SER A 200 5.65 13.53 -4.69
CA SER A 200 5.40 12.40 -5.60
C SER A 200 3.96 12.32 -6.10
N GLY A 201 2.99 12.80 -5.31
CA GLY A 201 1.58 12.55 -5.55
C GLY A 201 1.17 11.09 -5.43
N ARG A 202 2.08 10.20 -4.99
CA ARG A 202 1.86 8.75 -4.95
C ARG A 202 1.57 8.28 -3.54
N HIS A 203 0.51 7.49 -3.41
CA HIS A 203 0.05 6.96 -2.14
C HIS A 203 -0.15 5.46 -2.26
N ARG A 204 0.65 4.71 -1.50
CA ARG A 204 0.52 3.25 -1.38
C ARG A 204 -0.11 2.95 -0.05
N LEU A 205 -1.33 2.41 -0.06
CA LEU A 205 -2.14 2.16 1.12
C LEU A 205 -2.48 0.67 1.28
N TRP A 206 -2.62 0.23 2.52
CA TRP A 206 -3.37 -0.95 2.88
C TRP A 206 -4.82 -0.55 3.13
N LEU A 207 -5.76 -1.30 2.57
CA LEU A 207 -7.18 -1.21 2.84
C LEU A 207 -7.68 -2.55 3.38
N ASN A 208 -8.01 -2.60 4.67
CA ASN A 208 -8.63 -3.77 5.30
C ASN A 208 -10.09 -3.44 5.60
N PHE A 209 -11.02 -4.18 5.01
CA PHE A 209 -12.44 -3.98 5.27
C PHE A 209 -13.02 -5.16 6.04
N GLY A 210 -14.10 -4.91 6.77
CA GLY A 210 -14.84 -5.99 7.38
C GLY A 210 -16.09 -5.53 8.13
N ALA A 211 -16.81 -6.52 8.64
CA ALA A 211 -18.03 -6.33 9.40
C ALA A 211 -18.09 -7.27 10.58
N SER A 212 -18.84 -6.87 11.61
CA SER A 212 -19.16 -7.67 12.79
C SER A 212 -19.88 -9.00 12.46
N SER A 213 -20.40 -9.14 11.24
CA SER A 213 -20.99 -10.37 10.72
C SER A 213 -19.96 -11.40 10.21
N GLY A 214 -18.66 -11.11 10.26
CA GLY A 214 -17.57 -12.04 9.93
C GLY A 214 -17.08 -11.97 8.49
N ARG A 215 -17.60 -11.06 7.66
CA ARG A 215 -17.03 -10.78 6.33
C ARG A 215 -15.85 -9.83 6.47
N SER A 216 -14.73 -10.14 5.83
CA SER A 216 -13.54 -9.29 5.81
C SER A 216 -12.71 -9.53 4.55
N GLY A 217 -11.86 -8.57 4.21
CA GLY A 217 -10.87 -8.71 3.14
C GLY A 217 -9.80 -7.62 3.24
N GLN A 218 -8.72 -7.80 2.49
CA GLN A 218 -7.57 -6.91 2.49
C GLN A 218 -7.10 -6.68 1.07
N TRP A 219 -6.73 -5.43 0.78
CA TRP A 219 -6.22 -4.99 -0.51
C TRP A 219 -5.05 -4.04 -0.34
N GLY A 220 -4.14 -4.04 -1.31
CA GLY A 220 -3.32 -2.88 -1.61
C GLY A 220 -4.12 -1.88 -2.42
N VAL A 221 -3.98 -0.60 -2.12
CA VAL A 221 -4.57 0.49 -2.91
C VAL A 221 -3.46 1.44 -3.28
N ASP A 222 -3.26 1.66 -4.57
CA ASP A 222 -2.31 2.62 -5.11
C ASP A 222 -3.09 3.81 -5.66
N ILE A 223 -2.78 5.01 -5.18
CA ILE A 223 -3.46 6.24 -5.58
C ILE A 223 -2.41 7.19 -6.11
N LYS A 224 -2.67 7.75 -7.30
CA LYS A 224 -1.91 8.83 -7.90
C LYS A 224 -2.77 10.10 -7.87
N GLU A 225 -2.31 11.09 -7.14
CA GLU A 225 -2.79 12.47 -7.17
C GLU A 225 -1.75 13.27 -7.94
N ASP A 226 -2.00 13.61 -9.21
CA ASP A 226 -1.04 14.39 -9.97
C ASP A 226 -0.81 15.76 -9.32
N ALA A 227 0.46 16.06 -9.03
CA ALA A 227 0.88 17.22 -8.26
C ALA A 227 0.97 18.52 -9.11
N GLU A 228 0.76 18.42 -10.41
CA GLU A 228 0.93 19.55 -11.32
C GLU A 228 -0.34 20.41 -11.36
N VAL A 229 -0.29 21.50 -10.59
CA VAL A 229 -1.40 22.42 -10.29
C VAL A 229 -1.97 23.11 -11.55
N ASP A 230 -1.23 23.16 -12.65
CA ASP A 230 -1.60 23.92 -13.86
C ASP A 230 -2.13 23.05 -15.01
N SER A 231 -2.19 21.73 -14.87
CA SER A 231 -2.79 20.86 -15.87
C SER A 231 -4.23 20.56 -15.50
N ALA A 232 -5.18 20.93 -16.36
CA ALA A 232 -6.58 20.50 -16.30
C ALA A 232 -6.77 18.96 -16.36
N ALA A 233 -5.68 18.20 -16.38
CA ALA A 233 -5.62 16.75 -16.38
C ALA A 233 -5.10 16.15 -15.06
N ALA A 234 -5.06 16.89 -13.94
CA ALA A 234 -4.71 16.30 -12.65
C ALA A 234 -5.78 15.27 -12.24
N GLN A 235 -5.54 14.00 -12.56
CA GLN A 235 -6.51 12.92 -12.41
C GLN A 235 -6.30 12.16 -11.10
N TRP A 236 -7.39 11.91 -10.40
CA TRP A 236 -7.45 10.90 -9.34
C TRP A 236 -7.50 9.51 -9.97
N GLU A 237 -6.41 8.77 -9.86
CA GLU A 237 -6.32 7.39 -10.35
C GLU A 237 -6.08 6.46 -9.16
N ALA A 238 -6.97 5.49 -8.97
CA ALA A 238 -6.87 4.47 -7.94
C ALA A 238 -6.76 3.08 -8.57
N THR A 239 -5.84 2.26 -8.08
CA THR A 239 -5.63 0.87 -8.52
C THR A 239 -5.68 -0.06 -7.32
N ILE A 240 -6.50 -1.10 -7.42
CA ILE A 240 -6.57 -2.18 -6.43
C ILE A 240 -5.50 -3.24 -6.75
N ARG A 241 -4.80 -3.69 -5.73
CA ARG A 241 -3.75 -4.72 -5.80
C ARG A 241 -4.09 -5.84 -4.84
N ASP A 242 -4.01 -7.09 -5.29
CA ASP A 242 -4.14 -8.23 -4.40
C ASP A 242 -2.97 -8.29 -3.40
N VAL A 243 -3.20 -8.92 -2.25
CA VAL A 243 -2.22 -8.97 -1.16
C VAL A 243 -0.93 -9.67 -1.60
N ALA A 244 -1.02 -10.73 -2.42
CA ALA A 244 0.16 -11.48 -2.85
C ALA A 244 1.04 -10.65 -3.79
N SER A 245 0.46 -9.88 -4.72
CA SER A 245 1.18 -8.93 -5.58
C SER A 245 1.93 -7.88 -4.76
N VAL A 246 1.28 -7.33 -3.72
CA VAL A 246 1.91 -6.33 -2.84
C VAL A 246 3.06 -6.94 -2.03
N GLU A 247 2.87 -8.14 -1.49
CA GLU A 247 3.91 -8.84 -0.72
C GLU A 247 5.11 -9.20 -1.60
N LEU A 248 4.88 -9.62 -2.85
CA LEU A 248 5.94 -9.88 -3.82
C LEU A 248 6.74 -8.61 -4.12
N GLU A 249 6.07 -7.51 -4.45
CA GLU A 249 6.73 -6.21 -4.70
C GLU A 249 7.55 -5.76 -3.48
N ALA A 250 7.00 -5.88 -2.28
CA ALA A 250 7.72 -5.52 -1.04
C ALA A 250 8.97 -6.38 -0.84
N ALA A 251 8.87 -7.69 -1.11
CA ALA A 251 10.00 -8.61 -1.01
C ALA A 251 11.09 -8.30 -2.05
N GLU A 252 10.71 -7.91 -3.27
CA GLU A 252 11.63 -7.47 -4.31
C GLU A 252 12.35 -6.17 -3.95
N VAL A 253 11.62 -5.18 -3.44
CA VAL A 253 12.20 -3.91 -2.97
C VAL A 253 13.14 -4.13 -1.78
N GLU A 254 12.79 -5.00 -0.83
CA GLU A 254 13.66 -5.34 0.29
C GLU A 254 14.93 -6.07 -0.19
N ALA A 255 14.79 -7.04 -1.10
CA ALA A 255 15.89 -7.76 -1.69
C ALA A 255 16.84 -6.82 -2.44
N GLN A 256 16.29 -5.87 -3.21
CA GLN A 256 17.07 -4.88 -3.94
C GLN A 256 17.78 -3.91 -2.99
N THR A 257 17.09 -3.39 -1.96
CA THR A 257 17.69 -2.51 -0.95
C THR A 257 18.81 -3.22 -0.16
N LEU A 258 18.66 -4.53 0.09
CA LEU A 258 19.70 -5.34 0.71
C LEU A 258 20.89 -5.53 -0.24
N ALA A 259 20.62 -5.84 -1.51
CA ALA A 259 21.65 -5.98 -2.54
C ALA A 259 22.45 -4.69 -2.69
N ASP A 260 21.80 -3.52 -2.73
CA ASP A 260 22.46 -2.22 -2.82
C ASP A 260 23.31 -1.91 -1.59
N ARG A 261 22.83 -2.26 -0.39
CA ARG A 261 23.61 -2.13 0.85
C ARG A 261 24.85 -3.01 0.86
N LEU A 262 24.73 -4.25 0.40
CA LEU A 262 25.87 -5.17 0.30
C LEU A 262 26.86 -4.69 -0.78
N TRP A 263 26.36 -4.29 -1.93
CA TRP A 263 27.14 -3.71 -3.02
C TRP A 263 27.94 -2.50 -2.53
N TRP A 264 27.30 -1.53 -1.88
CA TRP A 264 27.96 -0.34 -1.34
C TRP A 264 29.04 -0.70 -0.32
N ARG A 265 28.73 -1.62 0.61
CA ARG A 265 29.68 -2.09 1.61
C ARG A 265 30.92 -2.73 0.96
N LEU A 266 30.73 -3.57 -0.06
CA LEU A 266 31.82 -4.21 -0.77
C LEU A 266 32.68 -3.18 -1.52
N ARG A 267 32.03 -2.20 -2.19
CA ARG A 267 32.71 -1.08 -2.84
C ARG A 267 33.58 -0.29 -1.86
N CYS A 268 33.06 0.09 -0.69
CA CYS A 268 33.83 0.79 0.33
C CYS A 268 35.05 -0.02 0.81
N VAL A 269 34.91 -1.34 0.99
CA VAL A 269 36.01 -2.21 1.41
C VAL A 269 37.10 -2.25 0.35
N ILE A 270 36.75 -2.39 -0.93
CA ILE A 270 37.73 -2.42 -2.03
C ILE A 270 38.47 -1.08 -2.13
N GLN A 271 37.79 0.05 -1.91
CA GLN A 271 38.42 1.39 -1.91
C GLN A 271 39.42 1.58 -0.76
N GLN A 272 39.28 0.86 0.34
CA GLN A 272 40.15 0.99 1.52
C GLN A 272 41.38 0.09 1.46
N ILE A 273 41.41 -0.90 0.56
CA ILE A 273 42.52 -1.85 0.43
C ILE A 273 43.42 -1.37 -0.71
N ASP A 274 44.73 -1.39 -0.48
CA ASP A 274 45.72 -1.21 -1.55
C ASP A 274 45.47 -2.24 -2.67
N PRO A 275 45.27 -1.82 -3.94
CA PRO A 275 45.06 -2.72 -5.06
C PRO A 275 46.09 -3.86 -5.16
N ALA A 276 47.33 -3.64 -4.71
CA ALA A 276 48.38 -4.67 -4.69
C ALA A 276 48.16 -5.78 -3.65
N ASN A 277 47.22 -5.60 -2.71
CA ASN A 277 46.90 -6.53 -1.62
C ASN A 277 45.42 -6.95 -1.61
N ALA A 278 44.62 -6.47 -2.57
CA ALA A 278 43.18 -6.66 -2.64
C ALA A 278 42.79 -8.03 -3.23
N THR A 279 43.10 -9.12 -2.53
CA THR A 279 42.67 -10.47 -2.93
C THR A 279 41.18 -10.71 -2.61
N LYS A 280 40.50 -11.59 -3.37
CA LYS A 280 39.07 -11.92 -3.14
C LYS A 280 38.83 -12.38 -1.69
N LEU A 281 39.75 -13.18 -1.12
CA LEU A 281 39.67 -13.64 0.27
C LEU A 281 39.80 -12.47 1.26
N LYS A 282 40.77 -11.58 1.05
CA LYS A 282 41.00 -10.42 1.93
C LYS A 282 39.83 -9.45 1.92
N ILE A 283 39.27 -9.18 0.74
CA ILE A 283 38.08 -8.34 0.57
C ILE A 283 36.89 -8.99 1.29
N ARG A 284 36.69 -10.30 1.16
CA ARG A 284 35.62 -11.02 1.89
C ARG A 284 35.77 -10.88 3.39
N GLU A 285 36.96 -11.16 3.94
CA GLU A 285 37.23 -11.08 5.37
C GLU A 285 36.99 -9.68 5.92
N LEU A 286 37.49 -8.64 5.24
CA LEU A 286 37.30 -7.24 5.64
C LEU A 286 35.85 -6.77 5.46
N SER A 287 35.14 -7.30 4.47
CA SER A 287 33.72 -6.99 4.29
C SER A 287 32.86 -7.53 5.43
N GLY A 288 33.29 -8.57 6.16
CA GLY A 288 32.50 -9.21 7.20
C GLY A 288 31.17 -9.82 6.69
N MET A 289 31.06 -10.08 5.40
CA MET A 289 29.90 -10.74 4.78
C MET A 289 30.01 -12.27 4.91
N SER A 290 28.86 -12.94 5.00
CA SER A 290 28.83 -14.41 4.86
C SER A 290 29.26 -14.81 3.44
N GLY A 291 29.79 -16.03 3.30
CA GLY A 291 30.29 -16.51 1.99
C GLY A 291 29.24 -16.46 0.88
N GLY A 292 27.97 -16.77 1.19
CA GLY A 292 26.86 -16.70 0.22
C GLY A 292 26.55 -15.27 -0.22
N LYS A 293 26.34 -14.36 0.72
CA LYS A 293 26.07 -12.93 0.43
C LYS A 293 27.23 -12.28 -0.33
N PHE A 294 28.46 -12.60 0.09
CA PHE A 294 29.67 -12.13 -0.58
C PHE A 294 29.77 -12.65 -2.02
N GLY A 295 29.58 -13.95 -2.24
CA GLY A 295 29.65 -14.57 -3.57
C GLY A 295 28.70 -13.91 -4.56
N VAL A 296 27.41 -13.85 -4.21
CA VAL A 296 26.36 -13.23 -5.04
C VAL A 296 26.68 -11.77 -5.37
N THR A 297 27.06 -10.97 -4.37
CA THR A 297 27.37 -9.55 -4.55
C THR A 297 28.64 -9.37 -5.39
N TRP A 298 29.67 -10.18 -5.15
CA TRP A 298 30.93 -10.17 -5.87
C TRP A 298 30.73 -10.50 -7.34
N ASP A 299 30.02 -11.58 -7.63
CA ASP A 299 29.81 -12.06 -8.99
C ASP A 299 28.98 -11.04 -9.79
N ARG A 300 27.99 -10.39 -9.15
CA ARG A 300 27.26 -9.23 -9.73
C ARG A 300 28.21 -8.07 -10.07
N MET A 301 29.07 -7.66 -9.15
CA MET A 301 30.02 -6.56 -9.39
C MET A 301 31.05 -6.89 -10.49
N VAL A 302 31.44 -8.16 -10.64
CA VAL A 302 32.31 -8.61 -11.74
C VAL A 302 31.55 -8.60 -13.07
N ALA A 303 30.31 -9.10 -13.10
CA ALA A 303 29.45 -9.10 -14.28
C ALA A 303 29.12 -7.68 -14.76
N ASP A 304 28.86 -6.76 -13.83
CA ASP A 304 28.62 -5.33 -14.08
C ASP A 304 29.89 -4.57 -14.51
N GLY A 305 31.02 -5.27 -14.59
CA GLY A 305 32.32 -4.71 -14.96
C GLY A 305 32.82 -3.67 -13.97
N GLU A 306 32.41 -3.73 -12.70
CA GLU A 306 32.84 -2.76 -11.70
C GLU A 306 34.13 -3.14 -11.00
N ILE A 307 34.37 -4.45 -10.90
CA ILE A 307 35.60 -5.02 -10.35
C ILE A 307 36.36 -5.70 -11.48
N VAL A 308 37.65 -5.39 -11.60
CA VAL A 308 38.56 -6.03 -12.56
C VAL A 308 39.80 -6.55 -11.86
N LEU A 309 40.48 -7.47 -12.53
CA LEU A 309 41.82 -7.90 -12.13
C LEU A 309 42.80 -6.71 -12.23
N ALA A 310 43.56 -6.49 -11.16
CA ALA A 310 44.64 -5.52 -11.15
C ALA A 310 45.83 -6.10 -11.92
N ASN A 311 46.14 -5.52 -13.08
CA ASN A 311 47.30 -5.92 -13.88
C ASN A 311 48.59 -5.54 -13.13
N GLY A 312 49.47 -6.51 -12.85
CA GLY A 312 50.85 -6.21 -12.45
C GLY A 312 51.46 -6.96 -11.25
N GLY A 313 50.78 -7.96 -10.67
CA GLY A 313 51.37 -8.75 -9.58
C GLY A 313 52.11 -10.00 -10.09
N THR A 314 53.36 -10.21 -9.64
CA THR A 314 54.05 -11.52 -9.75
C THR A 314 53.52 -12.56 -8.76
N SER A 315 52.52 -12.18 -7.95
CA SER A 315 51.86 -13.06 -6.97
C SER A 315 51.00 -14.12 -7.68
N LYS A 316 50.95 -15.32 -7.08
CA LYS A 316 50.12 -16.43 -7.57
C LYS A 316 48.62 -16.16 -7.41
N GLU A 317 48.23 -15.22 -6.55
CA GLU A 317 46.83 -14.91 -6.28
C GLU A 317 46.34 -13.70 -7.11
N PRO A 318 45.12 -13.76 -7.67
CA PRO A 318 44.54 -12.64 -8.39
C PRO A 318 44.19 -11.49 -7.44
N HIS A 319 44.57 -10.28 -7.84
CA HIS A 319 44.27 -9.03 -7.13
C HIS A 319 43.19 -8.27 -7.88
N TYR A 320 42.35 -7.54 -7.17
CA TYR A 320 41.18 -6.89 -7.73
C TYR A 320 41.14 -5.41 -7.38
N ARG A 321 40.65 -4.60 -8.31
CA ARG A 321 40.41 -3.16 -8.08
C ARG A 321 39.08 -2.74 -8.66
N LEU A 322 38.54 -1.63 -8.18
CA LEU A 322 37.41 -0.98 -8.84
C LEU A 322 37.87 -0.35 -10.15
N ILE A 323 37.01 -0.41 -11.16
CA ILE A 323 37.14 0.40 -12.38
C ILE A 323 36.75 1.84 -12.03
N ASP A 324 37.57 2.81 -12.45
CA ASP A 324 37.21 4.24 -12.36
C ASP A 324 36.08 4.57 -13.35
N LEU A 325 35.20 5.51 -13.02
CA LEU A 325 34.09 5.89 -13.90
C LEU A 325 34.59 6.32 -15.29
N ALA A 326 35.74 6.98 -15.38
CA ALA A 326 36.39 7.34 -16.64
C ALA A 326 36.81 6.11 -17.47
N GLU A 327 37.38 5.09 -16.81
CA GLU A 327 37.72 3.81 -17.46
C GLU A 327 36.46 3.04 -17.89
N LYS A 328 35.37 3.11 -17.09
CA LYS A 328 34.08 2.48 -17.41
C LYS A 328 33.46 3.12 -18.65
N ILE A 329 33.49 4.45 -18.77
CA ILE A 329 33.03 5.18 -19.96
C ILE A 329 33.89 4.83 -21.18
N ALA A 330 35.22 4.78 -21.02
CA ALA A 330 36.14 4.49 -22.11
C ALA A 330 36.00 3.07 -22.67
N ARG A 331 35.60 2.09 -21.84
CA ARG A 331 35.37 0.70 -22.28
C ARG A 331 34.06 0.51 -23.05
N GLY A 332 33.17 1.49 -23.02
CA GLY A 332 31.81 1.36 -23.57
C GLY A 332 30.97 0.33 -22.80
N PRO A 333 29.67 0.20 -23.11
CA PRO A 333 28.89 -0.93 -22.63
C PRO A 333 29.55 -2.21 -23.13
N VAL A 334 29.92 -3.11 -22.21
CA VAL A 334 30.44 -4.43 -22.57
C VAL A 334 29.33 -5.14 -23.32
N HIS A 335 29.40 -5.17 -24.65
CA HIS A 335 28.58 -6.08 -25.44
C HIS A 335 28.98 -7.48 -24.99
N SER A 336 28.07 -8.16 -24.28
CA SER A 336 28.20 -9.60 -24.08
C SER A 336 28.37 -10.22 -25.47
N PRO A 337 29.40 -11.07 -25.68
CA PRO A 337 29.56 -11.72 -26.98
C PRO A 337 28.25 -12.43 -27.31
N ALA A 338 27.66 -12.07 -28.45
CA ALA A 338 26.49 -12.76 -28.96
C ALA A 338 26.81 -14.25 -28.97
N VAL A 339 25.97 -15.05 -28.31
CA VAL A 339 26.01 -16.50 -28.43
C VAL A 339 25.70 -16.78 -29.90
N GLU A 340 26.72 -17.11 -30.70
CA GLU A 340 26.53 -17.51 -32.09
C GLU A 340 25.65 -18.76 -32.10
N GLU A 341 24.41 -18.58 -32.55
CA GLU A 341 23.48 -19.68 -32.80
C GLU A 341 24.07 -20.59 -33.88
N MET A 342 24.33 -21.84 -33.47
CA MET A 342 24.76 -22.91 -34.35
C MET A 342 23.52 -23.47 -35.06
N GLU A 343 23.18 -22.89 -36.21
CA GLU A 343 22.14 -23.41 -37.11
C GLU A 343 22.69 -24.60 -37.91
N ASP A 344 22.28 -25.81 -37.54
CA ASP A 344 22.44 -27.00 -38.38
C ASP A 344 21.18 -27.20 -39.25
N ALA A 345 21.44 -27.34 -40.56
CA ALA A 345 20.48 -27.50 -41.63
C ALA A 345 19.77 -28.86 -41.59
N ALA A 346 18.44 -28.85 -41.80
CA ALA A 346 17.68 -30.03 -42.22
C ALA A 346 16.67 -29.63 -43.31
N GLU A 347 17.01 -30.05 -44.52
CA GLU A 347 16.28 -29.89 -45.77
C GLU A 347 15.28 -31.06 -45.93
N SER A 348 13.97 -30.79 -45.97
CA SER A 348 12.98 -31.71 -46.58
C SER A 348 11.65 -31.02 -46.90
N SER A 349 11.35 -30.86 -48.18
CA SER A 349 9.99 -30.60 -48.72
C SER A 349 9.13 -31.88 -48.67
N PRO A 350 7.77 -31.84 -48.69
CA PRO A 350 6.96 -31.63 -49.94
C PRO A 350 5.51 -31.09 -49.67
N PRO A 351 4.50 -31.26 -50.56
CA PRO A 351 4.28 -30.60 -51.84
C PRO A 351 2.97 -29.76 -51.92
N GLU A 352 2.88 -28.97 -52.99
CA GLU A 352 1.71 -28.17 -53.42
C GLU A 352 0.40 -28.96 -53.61
N LYS A 353 -0.73 -28.33 -53.27
CA LYS A 353 -2.00 -28.48 -54.00
C LYS A 353 -2.73 -27.15 -54.16
N LYS A 354 -3.08 -26.85 -55.41
CA LYS A 354 -3.86 -25.71 -55.92
C LYS A 354 -5.35 -25.86 -55.57
N SER A 355 -6.02 -24.73 -55.31
CA SER A 355 -7.03 -24.08 -56.20
C SER A 355 -8.31 -23.56 -55.51
N GLN A 356 -8.59 -22.27 -55.77
CA GLN A 356 -9.90 -21.59 -56.01
C GLN A 356 -10.85 -21.40 -54.79
N SER A 357 -11.56 -20.28 -54.57
CA SER A 357 -11.89 -19.05 -55.34
C SER A 357 -12.45 -17.95 -54.39
N SER A 358 -12.25 -16.68 -54.76
CA SER A 358 -12.63 -15.37 -54.15
C SER A 358 -14.17 -15.08 -54.09
N PRO A 359 -14.71 -13.86 -53.72
CA PRO A 359 -14.06 -12.55 -53.46
C PRO A 359 -14.70 -11.56 -52.42
N LEU A 360 -14.05 -10.37 -52.28
CA LEU A 360 -14.48 -9.03 -51.77
C LEU A 360 -14.47 -8.86 -50.22
N VAL A 361 -13.87 -7.85 -49.56
CA VAL A 361 -13.67 -6.39 -49.79
C VAL A 361 -12.38 -5.90 -49.09
N ALA A 362 -11.92 -4.72 -49.49
CA ALA A 362 -10.59 -4.11 -49.34
C ALA A 362 -10.29 -3.32 -48.04
N GLU A 363 -8.97 -3.04 -47.86
CA GLU A 363 -8.30 -1.97 -47.10
C GLU A 363 -8.31 -2.06 -45.55
N LYS A 364 -7.23 -1.85 -44.78
CA LYS A 364 -5.90 -1.24 -45.01
C LYS A 364 -4.92 -1.74 -43.93
N SER A 365 -3.69 -1.93 -44.36
CA SER A 365 -2.49 -2.26 -43.60
C SER A 365 -2.04 -1.16 -42.62
N TYR A 366 -1.61 -1.54 -41.41
CA TYR A 366 -0.34 -1.11 -40.81
C TYR A 366 0.04 -2.12 -39.73
N GLU A 367 1.04 -2.95 -40.06
CA GLU A 367 1.75 -3.84 -39.15
C GLU A 367 2.78 -3.05 -38.34
N SER A 368 2.81 -3.30 -37.03
CA SER A 368 4.02 -3.23 -36.23
C SER A 368 3.80 -4.00 -34.93
N SER A 369 3.96 -5.32 -35.01
CA SER A 369 4.21 -6.15 -33.83
C SER A 369 5.54 -5.74 -33.19
N PRO A 370 5.62 -5.59 -31.86
CA PRO A 370 6.89 -5.40 -31.18
C PRO A 370 7.70 -6.70 -31.25
N PRO A 371 9.04 -6.63 -31.32
CA PRO A 371 9.87 -7.81 -31.39
C PRO A 371 9.81 -8.59 -30.08
N ALA A 372 9.86 -9.91 -30.22
CA ALA A 372 10.08 -10.84 -29.12
C ALA A 372 11.37 -10.44 -28.37
N GLU A 373 11.24 -10.20 -27.07
CA GLU A 373 12.37 -10.06 -26.17
C GLU A 373 13.14 -11.38 -26.16
N SER A 374 14.34 -11.35 -26.74
CA SER A 374 15.34 -12.40 -26.57
C SER A 374 15.67 -12.53 -25.09
N SER A 375 15.35 -13.67 -24.51
CA SER A 375 15.78 -14.07 -23.17
C SER A 375 17.30 -14.18 -23.13
N GLY A 376 17.97 -13.07 -22.82
CA GLY A 376 19.36 -13.09 -22.38
C GLY A 376 19.44 -13.91 -21.10
N GLY A 377 20.31 -14.91 -21.07
CA GLY A 377 20.63 -15.67 -19.87
C GLY A 377 21.38 -14.80 -18.87
N TRP A 378 20.67 -13.90 -18.21
CA TRP A 378 21.15 -13.31 -16.96
C TRP A 378 21.21 -14.44 -15.94
N VAL A 379 22.28 -14.51 -15.16
CA VAL A 379 22.19 -15.12 -13.83
C VAL A 379 21.36 -14.15 -12.99
N SER A 380 20.06 -14.12 -13.28
CA SER A 380 19.04 -13.55 -12.43
C SER A 380 19.04 -14.44 -11.20
N TYR A 381 19.64 -13.96 -10.12
CA TYR A 381 19.34 -14.53 -8.84
C TYR A 381 17.85 -14.31 -8.63
N THR A 382 17.09 -15.39 -8.58
CA THR A 382 15.65 -15.29 -8.38
C THR A 382 15.40 -14.58 -7.05
N THR A 383 14.30 -13.83 -6.93
CA THR A 383 13.86 -13.24 -5.65
C THR A 383 13.89 -14.30 -4.53
N ALA A 384 13.58 -15.55 -4.88
CA ALA A 384 13.69 -16.71 -4.00
C ALA A 384 15.12 -17.00 -3.48
N GLU A 385 16.16 -16.84 -4.29
CA GLU A 385 17.56 -17.05 -3.89
C GLU A 385 18.07 -15.94 -2.96
N LEU A 386 17.71 -14.68 -3.23
CA LEU A 386 18.05 -13.56 -2.34
C LEU A 386 17.30 -13.65 -0.99
N LEU A 387 16.04 -14.08 -1.01
CA LEU A 387 15.25 -14.34 0.20
C LEU A 387 15.77 -15.55 0.99
N ALA A 388 16.19 -16.62 0.32
CA ALA A 388 16.79 -17.80 0.96
C ALA A 388 18.09 -17.45 1.72
N LEU A 389 18.87 -16.50 1.20
CA LEU A 389 20.08 -15.99 1.86
C LEU A 389 19.77 -15.13 3.10
N SER A 390 18.65 -14.41 3.11
CA SER A 390 18.16 -13.67 4.29
C SER A 390 17.77 -14.63 5.43
N ASN A 391 17.06 -15.71 5.11
CA ASN A 391 16.55 -16.67 6.09
C ASN A 391 17.61 -17.62 6.68
N SER A 392 18.74 -17.82 6.00
CA SER A 392 19.81 -18.72 6.44
C SER A 392 20.55 -18.26 7.72
N ASP A 393 20.49 -16.96 8.04
CA ASP A 393 21.12 -16.40 9.24
C ASP A 393 20.23 -16.49 10.49
N GLN A 394 18.91 -16.65 10.35
CA GLN A 394 18.00 -16.75 11.51
C GLN A 394 17.98 -18.15 12.15
N LYS A 395 18.46 -19.21 11.47
CA LYS A 395 18.45 -20.59 11.99
C LYS A 395 19.62 -20.96 12.91
N LYS A 396 20.51 -20.03 13.29
CA LYS A 396 21.71 -20.34 14.09
C LYS A 396 21.74 -19.80 15.54
N THR A 397 20.62 -19.32 16.07
CA THR A 397 20.50 -19.03 17.51
C THR A 397 19.56 -20.03 18.20
N ALA A 398 20.13 -21.13 18.67
CA ALA A 398 19.46 -21.94 19.69
C ALA A 398 19.27 -21.08 20.96
N PRO A 399 18.10 -21.10 21.63
CA PRO A 399 17.94 -20.41 22.89
C PRO A 399 18.80 -21.08 23.96
N SER A 400 19.75 -20.35 24.52
CA SER A 400 20.46 -20.77 25.74
C SER A 400 19.45 -21.01 26.87
N PRO A 401 19.64 -22.06 27.69
CA PRO A 401 18.72 -22.37 28.77
C PRO A 401 18.74 -21.26 29.83
N VAL A 402 17.56 -20.72 30.10
CA VAL A 402 17.31 -19.74 31.16
C VAL A 402 17.71 -20.37 32.49
N GLN A 403 18.80 -19.88 33.08
CA GLN A 403 19.15 -20.18 34.47
C GLN A 403 18.12 -19.50 35.39
N SER A 404 17.35 -20.32 36.08
CA SER A 404 16.53 -19.91 37.22
C SER A 404 17.41 -19.46 38.38
N ALA A 405 17.33 -18.19 38.77
CA ALA A 405 17.92 -17.72 40.03
C ALA A 405 17.00 -16.73 40.78
N ARG A 406 16.42 -17.27 41.85
CA ARG A 406 16.32 -16.70 43.21
C ARG A 406 15.46 -15.45 43.46
N ASN A 407 14.29 -15.75 44.03
CA ASN A 407 13.69 -15.15 45.24
C ASN A 407 14.46 -14.00 45.89
N GLY A 408 13.86 -12.81 45.88
CA GLY A 408 14.16 -11.69 46.78
C GLY A 408 12.87 -11.17 47.45
N PRO A 409 12.90 -10.71 48.72
CA PRO A 409 11.73 -10.67 49.58
C PRO A 409 10.89 -9.39 49.46
N ARG A 410 9.57 -9.59 49.59
CA ARG A 410 8.52 -8.58 49.72
C ARG A 410 8.82 -7.57 50.84
N ARG A 411 9.03 -6.29 50.49
CA ARG A 411 8.92 -5.17 51.44
C ARG A 411 7.50 -4.62 51.46
N ARG A 412 6.78 -4.92 52.54
CA ARG A 412 5.49 -4.30 52.93
C ARG A 412 5.70 -2.82 53.28
N GLY A 413 5.11 -1.92 52.51
CA GLY A 413 4.95 -0.51 52.84
C GLY A 413 3.80 -0.29 53.83
N LYS A 414 4.10 0.40 54.94
CA LYS A 414 3.25 0.59 56.12
C LYS A 414 2.08 1.57 55.87
N ARG A 415 0.90 1.16 56.34
CA ARG A 415 -0.31 1.96 56.63
C ARG A 415 0.05 3.15 57.55
N LYS A 416 -0.15 4.40 57.11
CA LYS A 416 -0.21 5.56 58.01
C LYS A 416 -1.62 5.66 58.62
N LYS A 417 -1.69 5.48 59.94
CA LYS A 417 -2.87 5.84 60.76
C LYS A 417 -3.01 7.36 60.80
N ARG A 418 -4.16 7.89 60.39
CA ARG A 418 -4.66 9.20 60.82
C ARG A 418 -5.04 9.11 62.30
N LYS A 419 -4.52 10.02 63.12
CA LYS A 419 -5.09 10.37 64.44
C LYS A 419 -5.75 11.74 64.30
N ARG A 420 -6.96 11.79 64.88
CA ARG A 420 -7.78 12.89 65.40
C ARG A 420 -7.47 14.30 64.93
#